data_AF-A0AAV2Z4Z6-F1
#
_entry.id   AF-A0AAV2Z4Z6-F1
#
_cell.length_a   1.000
_cell.length_b   1.000
_cell.length_c   1.000
_cell.angle_alpha   90.00
_cell.angle_beta   90.00
_cell.angle_gamma   90.00
#
_symmetry.space_group_name_H-M   'P 1'
#
loop_
_entity.id
_entity.type
_entity.pdbx_description
1 polymer ?
#
loop_
_entity_poly.entity_id
_entity_poly.type
_entity_poly.pdbx_seq_one_letter_code
_entity_poly.pdbx_strand_id
1 'polypeptide(L)'
;MLYRWQQPRELIEKMAATVSTRHQVKHRPRGSARVLPPHAEEQLVEWINGRRVDGVPVSSTMLRLQALEASRECGLLDGTGSHRIGGLH
;
A
#
# COMPACT_ATOMS: atom_id res chain seq x y z
N MET A 1 4.86 15.25 -23.26
CA MET A 1 4.53 15.50 -21.83
C MET A 1 5.73 15.06 -20.97
N LEU A 2 6.62 15.99 -20.59
CA LEU A 2 7.92 15.67 -19.95
C LEU A 2 8.24 16.57 -18.73
N TYR A 3 7.25 16.88 -17.89
CA TYR A 3 7.46 17.77 -16.72
C TYR A 3 6.78 17.30 -15.43
N ARG A 4 6.39 16.03 -15.32
CA ARG A 4 5.76 15.49 -14.10
C ARG A 4 6.63 15.62 -12.84
N TRP A 5 7.96 15.68 -12.99
CA TRP A 5 8.91 15.86 -11.89
C TRP A 5 9.00 17.31 -11.39
N GLN A 6 8.57 18.30 -12.19
CA GLN A 6 8.59 19.71 -11.76
C GLN A 6 7.63 19.95 -10.58
N GLN A 7 6.51 19.22 -10.52
CA GLN A 7 5.53 19.37 -9.45
C GLN A 7 6.10 19.04 -8.05
N PRO A 8 6.83 17.93 -7.83
CA PRO A 8 7.46 17.63 -6.55
C PRO A 8 8.94 18.02 -6.44
N ARG A 9 9.44 18.96 -7.28
CA ARG A 9 10.89 19.25 -7.37
C ARG A 9 11.51 19.61 -6.01
N GLU A 10 10.87 20.49 -5.25
CA GLU A 10 11.36 20.95 -3.94
C GLU A 10 11.49 19.80 -2.94
N LEU A 11 10.56 18.83 -2.98
CA LEU A 11 10.62 17.62 -2.14
C LEU A 11 11.81 16.73 -2.53
N ILE A 12 12.06 16.58 -3.83
CA ILE A 12 13.19 15.78 -4.35
C ILE A 12 14.51 16.41 -3.92
N GLU A 13 14.66 17.72 -4.08
CA GLU A 13 15.88 18.45 -3.69
C GLU A 13 16.13 18.35 -2.17
N LYS A 14 15.09 18.50 -1.35
CA LYS A 14 15.17 18.32 0.11
C LYS A 14 15.59 16.90 0.51
N MET A 15 15.07 15.88 -0.17
CA MET A 15 15.42 14.48 0.08
C MET A 15 16.82 14.12 -0.40
N ALA A 16 17.27 14.70 -1.52
CA ALA A 16 18.62 14.52 -2.03
C ALA A 16 19.68 15.15 -1.10
N ALA A 17 19.34 16.28 -0.46
CA ALA A 17 20.20 16.94 0.52
C ALA A 17 20.29 16.18 1.87
N THR A 18 19.35 15.28 2.17
CA THR A 18 19.30 14.55 3.44
C THR A 18 20.08 13.25 3.36
N VAL A 19 21.07 13.05 4.25
CA VAL A 19 22.01 11.90 4.21
C VAL A 19 21.30 10.54 4.23
N SER A 20 20.20 10.40 4.97
CA SER A 20 19.45 9.14 5.08
C SER A 20 18.56 8.83 3.86
N THR A 21 18.23 9.83 3.04
CA THR A 21 17.31 9.67 1.90
C THR A 21 17.95 9.96 0.54
N ARG A 22 19.19 10.49 0.51
CA ARG A 22 19.90 10.86 -0.74
C ARG A 22 20.11 9.71 -1.73
N HIS A 23 20.15 8.48 -1.24
CA HIS A 23 20.32 7.28 -2.06
C HIS A 23 18.98 6.73 -2.61
N GLN A 24 17.84 7.31 -2.21
CA GLN A 24 16.52 6.82 -2.60
C GLN A 24 16.13 7.34 -3.99
N VAL A 25 15.80 6.41 -4.89
CA VAL A 25 15.34 6.72 -6.26
C VAL A 25 13.82 6.89 -6.33
N LYS A 26 13.10 6.40 -5.32
CA LYS A 26 11.63 6.47 -5.22
C LYS A 26 11.24 6.87 -3.81
N HIS A 27 10.44 7.93 -3.70
CA HIS A 27 9.78 8.29 -2.45
C HIS A 27 8.31 7.83 -2.49
N ARG A 28 7.88 7.12 -1.45
CA ARG A 28 6.46 6.85 -1.19
C ARG A 28 6.11 7.54 0.13
N PRO A 29 5.06 8.38 0.19
CA PRO A 29 4.61 8.97 1.45
C PRO A 29 4.38 7.87 2.49
N ARG A 30 4.74 8.11 3.75
CA ARG A 30 4.31 7.23 4.85
C ARG A 30 2.79 7.17 4.86
N GLY A 31 2.22 5.97 4.91
CA GLY A 31 0.77 5.72 4.75
C GLY A 31 0.29 5.61 3.30
N SER A 32 1.15 5.78 2.29
CA SER A 32 0.82 5.54 0.88
C SER A 32 0.86 4.06 0.51
N ALA A 33 1.54 3.24 1.31
CA ALA A 33 1.33 1.80 1.30
C ALA A 33 0.03 1.52 2.05
N ARG A 34 -1.03 1.19 1.31
CA ARG A 34 -2.21 0.55 1.89
C ARG A 34 -1.83 -0.89 2.20
N VAL A 35 -1.03 -1.08 3.25
CA VAL A 35 -0.69 -2.41 3.75
C VAL A 35 -1.95 -2.91 4.43
N LEU A 36 -2.54 -3.96 3.86
CA LEU A 36 -3.60 -4.70 4.50
C LEU A 36 -3.03 -5.28 5.81
N PRO A 37 -3.82 -5.37 6.90
CA PRO A 37 -3.35 -6.10 8.07
C PRO A 37 -3.01 -7.54 7.66
N PRO A 38 -2.07 -8.21 8.36
CA PRO A 38 -1.60 -9.56 8.00
C PRO A 38 -2.73 -10.55 7.75
N HIS A 39 -3.75 -10.55 8.61
CA HIS A 39 -4.95 -11.40 8.45
C HIS A 39 -5.72 -11.18 7.14
N ALA A 40 -5.75 -9.95 6.62
CA ALA A 40 -6.38 -9.65 5.34
C ALA A 40 -5.47 -10.03 4.15
N GLU A 41 -4.15 -9.98 4.32
CA GLU A 41 -3.22 -10.54 3.32
C GLU A 41 -3.35 -12.06 3.22
N GLU A 42 -3.53 -12.76 4.35
CA GLU A 42 -3.75 -14.21 4.38
C GLU A 42 -5.03 -14.62 3.65
N GLN A 43 -6.14 -13.90 3.88
CA GLN A 43 -7.40 -14.13 3.15
C GLN A 43 -7.24 -13.93 1.64
N LEU A 44 -6.45 -12.94 1.21
CA LEU A 44 -6.14 -12.75 -0.21
C LEU A 44 -5.32 -13.90 -0.78
N VAL A 45 -4.36 -14.42 -0.02
CA VAL A 45 -3.53 -15.56 -0.44
C VAL A 45 -4.38 -16.82 -0.60
N GLU A 46 -5.26 -17.10 0.36
CA GLU A 46 -6.19 -18.24 0.28
C GLU A 46 -7.11 -18.11 -0.94
N TRP A 47 -7.69 -16.93 -1.15
CA TRP A 47 -8.54 -16.65 -2.31
C TRP A 47 -7.79 -16.80 -3.65
N ILE A 48 -6.54 -16.30 -3.76
CA ILE A 48 -5.71 -16.48 -4.95
C ILE A 48 -5.44 -17.97 -5.18
N ASN A 49 -5.10 -18.70 -4.12
CA ASN A 49 -4.78 -20.12 -4.22
C ASN A 49 -6.00 -20.94 -4.64
N GLY A 50 -7.18 -20.67 -4.11
CA GLY A 50 -8.44 -21.27 -4.56
C GLY A 50 -8.65 -21.07 -6.07
N ARG A 51 -8.49 -19.83 -6.55
CA ARG A 51 -8.63 -19.53 -8.00
C ARG A 51 -7.57 -20.21 -8.86
N ARG A 52 -6.36 -20.40 -8.35
CA ARG A 52 -5.30 -21.14 -9.06
C ARG A 52 -5.62 -22.63 -9.16
N VAL A 53 -6.22 -23.22 -8.13
CA VAL A 53 -6.71 -24.60 -8.16
C VAL A 53 -7.80 -24.75 -9.22
N ASP A 54 -8.69 -23.77 -9.36
CA ASP A 54 -9.73 -23.73 -10.40
C ASP A 54 -9.21 -23.40 -11.81
N GLY A 55 -7.90 -23.18 -11.97
CA GLY A 55 -7.28 -22.82 -13.25
C GLY A 55 -7.60 -21.40 -13.73
N VAL A 56 -8.16 -20.54 -12.87
CA VAL A 56 -8.57 -19.18 -13.21
C VAL A 56 -7.40 -18.21 -12.95
N PRO A 57 -6.88 -17.52 -13.98
CA PRO A 57 -5.82 -16.53 -13.79
C PRO A 57 -6.35 -15.30 -13.03
N VAL A 58 -5.70 -14.97 -11.93
CA VAL A 58 -5.99 -13.74 -11.16
C VAL A 58 -5.29 -12.56 -11.83
N SER A 59 -6.07 -11.67 -12.44
CA SER A 59 -5.54 -10.43 -13.01
C SER A 59 -5.23 -9.40 -11.93
N SER A 60 -4.35 -8.44 -12.25
CA SER A 60 -4.02 -7.33 -11.35
C SER A 60 -5.24 -6.48 -10.95
N THR A 61 -6.20 -6.33 -11.85
CA THR A 61 -7.48 -5.64 -11.57
C THR A 61 -8.32 -6.42 -10.55
N MET A 62 -8.38 -7.74 -10.69
CA MET A 62 -9.15 -8.59 -9.78
C MET A 62 -8.54 -8.58 -8.37
N LEU A 63 -7.22 -8.67 -8.28
CA LEU A 63 -6.50 -8.56 -7.02
C LEU A 63 -6.71 -7.19 -6.37
N ARG A 64 -6.72 -6.12 -7.17
CA ARG A 64 -7.00 -4.77 -6.67
C ARG A 64 -8.41 -4.64 -6.11
N LEU A 65 -9.42 -5.21 -6.77
CA LEU A 65 -10.81 -5.19 -6.28
C LEU A 65 -10.93 -5.98 -4.97
N GLN A 66 -10.38 -7.19 -4.92
CA GLN A 66 -10.40 -8.00 -3.71
C GLN A 66 -9.65 -7.32 -2.55
N ALA A 67 -8.50 -6.69 -2.82
CA ALA A 67 -7.76 -5.93 -1.80
C ALA A 67 -8.51 -4.69 -1.32
N LEU A 68 -9.33 -4.07 -2.18
CA LEU A 68 -10.22 -2.97 -1.82
C LEU A 68 -11.33 -3.45 -0.89
N GLU A 69 -11.94 -4.60 -1.19
CA GLU A 69 -12.98 -5.22 -0.37
C GLU A 69 -12.41 -5.65 1.00
N ALA A 70 -11.28 -6.35 1.02
CA ALA A 70 -10.60 -6.75 2.26
C ALA A 70 -10.19 -5.55 3.12
N SER A 71 -9.77 -4.44 2.48
CA SER A 71 -9.48 -3.20 3.18
C SER A 71 -10.74 -2.66 3.88
N ARG A 72 -11.94 -2.88 3.33
CA ARG A 72 -13.23 -2.33 3.80
C ARG A 72 -13.72 -3.10 4.98
N GLU A 73 -13.61 -4.41 4.88
CA GLU A 73 -13.87 -5.33 5.99
C GLU A 73 -12.95 -5.06 7.18
N CYS A 74 -11.70 -4.63 6.93
CA CYS A 74 -10.77 -4.21 7.97
C CYS A 74 -10.92 -2.75 8.43
N GLY A 75 -11.88 -1.98 7.90
CA GLY A 75 -12.07 -0.57 8.26
C GLY A 75 -10.96 0.39 7.80
N LEU A 76 -10.10 -0.04 6.87
CA LEU A 76 -8.96 0.75 6.36
C LEU A 76 -9.35 1.78 5.28
N LEU A 77 -10.58 1.77 4.76
CA LEU A 77 -11.06 2.81 3.83
C LEU A 77 -12.09 3.75 4.44
N ASP A 78 -12.67 3.41 5.58
CA ASP A 78 -13.77 4.17 6.21
C ASP A 78 -13.27 5.37 7.05
N GLY A 79 -12.07 5.88 6.76
CA GLY A 79 -11.52 7.08 7.39
C GLY A 79 -11.21 6.95 8.89
N THR A 80 -11.39 5.78 9.48
CA THR A 80 -11.13 5.53 10.90
C THR A 80 -9.77 4.87 11.07
N GLY A 81 -8.72 5.64 10.77
CA GLY A 81 -7.38 5.37 11.27
C GLY A 81 -7.32 5.56 12.79
N SER A 82 -8.12 4.83 13.56
CA SER A 82 -7.98 4.73 15.01
C SER A 82 -7.26 3.41 15.30
N HIS A 83 -5.98 3.36 14.93
CA HIS A 83 -5.06 2.43 15.54
C HIS A 83 -4.82 2.95 16.96
N ARG A 84 -5.63 2.47 17.92
CA ARG A 84 -5.30 2.57 19.33
C ARG A 84 -3.97 1.83 19.52
N ILE A 85 -2.91 2.61 19.66
CA ILE A 85 -1.70 2.21 20.34
C ILE A 85 -2.07 1.80 21.78
N GLY A 86 -2.38 0.53 21.98
CA GLY A 86 -2.03 -0.15 23.23
C GLY A 86 -0.53 -0.44 23.18
N GLY A 87 0.26 -0.33 24.23
CA GLY A 87 0.04 -0.11 25.64
C GLY A 87 1.44 0.05 26.25
N LEU A 88 1.49 0.50 27.51
CA LEU A 88 2.67 0.80 28.30
C LEU A 88 3.88 -0.14 28.08
N HIS A 89 5.06 0.47 27.95
CA HIS A 89 6.18 0.21 28.87
C HIS A 89 6.95 1.51 29.09
#